data_AF-A0A2E5HIW0-F1
#
_entry.id   AF-A0A2E5HIW0-F1
#
_cell.length_a   1.000
_cell.length_b   1.000
_cell.length_c   1.000
_cell.angle_alpha   90.00
_cell.angle_beta   90.00
_cell.angle_gamma   90.00
#
_symmetry.space_group_name_H-M   'P 1'
#
loop_
_entity.id
_entity.type
_entity.pdbx_description
1 polymer ?
#
loop_
_entity_poly.entity_id
_entity_poly.type
_entity_poly.pdbx_seq_one_letter_code
_entity_poly.pdbx_strand_id
1 'polypeptide(L)'
;MTRRSKMKWRSESAWWEGAPFPPRKWQAEALRCAVGRVEAGARPVVHAVMGAGKSVFIAELVRSIELERGEVVVISAPTRKLVVQLARTVAGRVGSREVGRFFSDAKETNRPVIVACFPSMERLAEILQRQERRAVLWIVDEAHNSECDSIHNAYLRLDPERLVGLSATPYRSKEGEALQLFDETAYTYDASDALRDGVIVPWKVRQYGGLAETIDDACVEMIRRVVAEDLGPGVVDAHSFVQQGAKRVHISGIKDAEAFARRLSEDEGIRAMAVHSELKGREVDRRIRLLKEGQLQVLVHVAMLKEGVDLPWLRWLCLRRQVSSRVWFAQHVGRVLRSHPGKEEAIILDPGDLFGTFGLSYAAVLGGRDMSDSPLLQFLTEEQTEALHEAQTKPGVLKQKGPRLYLIDSSEPKRLNQLQGGIRQLYLAMEAAGLLQRPDKVPFGRWRRAAVTKSQIQTLGQASRYAAARLDQIDAPPEVRELLRFSYRNARQLTKGGASDLISILFALSKAHDWPDVVTRMVRGEDVPDPEDSPSERAHHEDEEAA
;
A
#
# COMPACT_ATOMS: atom_id res chain seq x y z
N MET A 1 -20.19 -41.80 17.06
CA MET A 1 -19.96 -40.44 16.52
C MET A 1 -21.30 -39.72 16.49
N THR A 2 -21.61 -38.93 17.52
CA THR A 2 -22.76 -38.04 17.54
C THR A 2 -22.61 -37.03 16.40
N ARG A 3 -23.56 -36.99 15.46
CA ARG A 3 -23.63 -35.94 14.42
C ARG A 3 -23.65 -34.58 15.14
N ARG A 4 -22.55 -33.83 15.08
CA ARG A 4 -22.52 -32.44 15.56
C ARG A 4 -23.61 -31.66 14.82
N SER A 5 -24.49 -30.96 15.54
CA SER A 5 -25.46 -30.04 14.95
C SER A 5 -24.67 -28.97 14.18
N LYS A 6 -24.98 -28.75 12.90
CA LYS A 6 -24.31 -27.72 12.11
C LYS A 6 -24.80 -26.34 12.55
N MET A 7 -23.91 -25.35 12.58
CA MET A 7 -24.26 -23.93 12.73
C MET A 7 -25.47 -23.55 11.86
N LYS A 8 -26.40 -22.77 12.42
CA LYS A 8 -27.61 -22.29 11.74
C LYS A 8 -27.50 -20.79 11.46
N TRP A 9 -27.81 -20.43 10.21
CA TRP A 9 -28.03 -19.04 9.84
C TRP A 9 -29.50 -18.69 10.05
N ARG A 10 -29.75 -17.45 10.44
CA ARG A 10 -31.08 -16.83 10.32
C ARG A 10 -31.46 -16.79 8.84
N SER A 11 -32.76 -16.78 8.54
CA SER A 11 -33.22 -16.51 7.18
C SER A 11 -32.72 -15.16 6.69
N GLU A 12 -32.44 -15.03 5.39
CA GLU A 12 -31.93 -13.79 4.80
C GLU A 12 -32.88 -12.60 5.09
N SER A 13 -34.19 -12.83 5.04
CA SER A 13 -35.20 -11.82 5.38
C SER A 13 -35.10 -11.32 6.83
N ALA A 14 -34.57 -12.14 7.74
CA ALA A 14 -34.43 -11.83 9.16
C ALA A 14 -33.06 -11.22 9.53
N TRP A 15 -32.09 -11.15 8.62
CA TRP A 15 -30.75 -10.60 8.92
C TRP A 15 -30.81 -9.15 9.42
N TRP A 16 -31.66 -8.35 8.79
CA TRP A 16 -31.79 -6.92 9.09
C TRP A 16 -33.10 -6.55 9.80
N GLU A 17 -33.97 -7.52 10.06
CA GLU A 17 -35.19 -7.30 10.83
C GLU A 17 -34.83 -6.84 12.24
N GLY A 18 -35.28 -5.63 12.64
CA GLY A 18 -34.92 -5.02 13.92
C GLY A 18 -33.45 -4.61 14.07
N ALA A 19 -32.70 -4.48 12.97
CA ALA A 19 -31.33 -3.95 13.01
C ALA A 19 -31.36 -2.43 13.31
N PRO A 20 -30.45 -1.91 14.16
CA PRO A 20 -30.48 -0.49 14.56
C PRO A 20 -30.26 0.51 13.42
N PHE A 21 -29.61 0.09 12.33
CA PHE A 21 -29.44 0.84 11.09
C PHE A 21 -29.16 -0.15 9.95
N PRO A 22 -29.52 0.14 8.69
CA PRO A 22 -29.25 -0.75 7.57
C PRO A 22 -27.75 -0.85 7.27
N PRO A 23 -27.26 -1.99 6.74
CA PRO A 23 -25.91 -2.10 6.22
C PRO A 23 -25.74 -1.27 4.94
N ARG A 24 -24.49 -0.96 4.58
CA ARG A 24 -24.16 -0.46 3.24
C ARG A 24 -24.41 -1.56 2.19
N LYS A 25 -24.63 -1.16 0.94
CA LYS A 25 -24.83 -2.07 -0.20
C LYS A 25 -23.77 -3.17 -0.27
N TRP A 26 -22.49 -2.78 -0.27
CA TRP A 26 -21.38 -3.74 -0.32
C TRP A 26 -21.37 -4.71 0.89
N GLN A 27 -21.80 -4.27 2.06
CA GLN A 27 -21.83 -5.11 3.27
C GLN A 27 -22.90 -6.18 3.16
N ALA A 28 -24.07 -5.84 2.60
CA ALA A 28 -25.14 -6.78 2.35
C ALA A 28 -24.76 -7.80 1.24
N GLU A 29 -24.15 -7.33 0.16
CA GLU A 29 -23.65 -8.17 -0.93
C GLU A 29 -22.55 -9.13 -0.44
N ALA A 30 -21.55 -8.60 0.26
CA ALA A 30 -20.49 -9.40 0.85
C ALA A 30 -21.02 -10.43 1.86
N LEU A 31 -22.10 -10.12 2.60
CA LEU A 31 -22.66 -11.03 3.59
C LEU A 31 -23.24 -12.26 2.92
N ARG A 32 -24.03 -12.07 1.86
CA ARG A 32 -24.57 -13.18 1.05
C ARG A 32 -23.46 -14.05 0.48
N CYS A 33 -22.44 -13.44 -0.11
CA CYS A 33 -21.29 -14.15 -0.67
C CYS A 33 -20.56 -14.95 0.41
N ALA A 34 -20.21 -14.32 1.54
CA ALA A 34 -19.51 -14.97 2.63
C ALA A 34 -20.32 -16.13 3.22
N VAL A 35 -21.61 -15.93 3.50
CA VAL A 35 -22.52 -16.97 4.03
C VAL A 35 -22.57 -18.16 3.07
N GLY A 36 -22.82 -17.93 1.78
CA GLY A 36 -22.89 -19.02 0.80
C GLY A 36 -21.60 -19.83 0.68
N ARG A 37 -20.44 -19.17 0.76
CA ARG A 37 -19.12 -19.86 0.77
C ARG A 37 -18.88 -20.66 2.04
N VAL A 38 -19.26 -20.10 3.19
CA VAL A 38 -19.18 -20.79 4.48
C VAL A 38 -20.12 -22.00 4.53
N GLU A 39 -21.31 -21.92 3.93
CA GLU A 39 -22.24 -23.06 3.81
C GLU A 39 -21.69 -24.15 2.89
N ALA A 40 -21.01 -23.77 1.81
CA ALA A 40 -20.29 -24.68 0.91
C ALA A 40 -19.04 -25.32 1.55
N GLY A 41 -18.66 -24.92 2.76
CA GLY A 41 -17.54 -25.48 3.51
C GLY A 41 -16.19 -24.80 3.26
N ALA A 42 -16.17 -23.67 2.55
CA ALA A 42 -14.97 -22.86 2.37
C ALA A 42 -14.63 -22.03 3.62
N ARG A 43 -13.40 -21.51 3.66
CA ARG A 43 -12.89 -20.57 4.68
C ARG A 43 -12.56 -19.25 4.00
N PRO A 44 -13.58 -18.43 3.68
CA PRO A 44 -13.40 -17.29 2.81
C PRO A 44 -12.78 -16.08 3.51
N VAL A 45 -12.07 -15.27 2.73
CA VAL A 45 -11.69 -13.90 3.07
C VAL A 45 -12.62 -12.92 2.36
N VAL A 46 -13.13 -11.94 3.09
CA VAL A 46 -13.73 -10.73 2.52
C VAL A 46 -12.67 -9.64 2.45
N HIS A 47 -12.27 -9.31 1.23
CA HIS A 47 -11.39 -8.18 0.96
C HIS A 47 -12.23 -6.91 0.93
N ALA A 48 -11.92 -5.96 1.80
CA ALA A 48 -12.58 -4.64 1.78
C ALA A 48 -11.61 -3.54 2.15
N VAL A 49 -11.62 -2.44 1.39
CA VAL A 49 -10.72 -1.33 1.68
C VAL A 49 -10.86 -0.82 3.11
N MET A 50 -9.76 -0.33 3.63
CA MET A 50 -9.69 0.50 4.81
C MET A 50 -10.72 1.64 4.78
N GLY A 51 -11.43 1.84 5.90
CA GLY A 51 -12.51 2.81 5.99
C GLY A 51 -13.86 2.34 5.43
N ALA A 52 -13.93 1.18 4.75
CA ALA A 52 -15.18 0.66 4.18
C ALA A 52 -16.29 0.36 5.22
N GLY A 53 -15.92 0.22 6.49
CA GLY A 53 -16.82 -0.22 7.56
C GLY A 53 -16.78 -1.72 7.81
N LYS A 54 -15.61 -2.36 7.70
CA LYS A 54 -15.41 -3.80 8.00
C LYS A 54 -15.95 -4.22 9.35
N SER A 55 -15.77 -3.41 10.39
CA SER A 55 -16.29 -3.71 11.73
C SER A 55 -17.83 -3.80 11.77
N VAL A 56 -18.52 -3.03 10.92
CA VAL A 56 -19.99 -3.13 10.76
C VAL A 56 -20.34 -4.43 10.03
N PHE A 57 -19.62 -4.77 8.95
CA PHE A 57 -19.80 -6.07 8.29
C PHE A 57 -19.63 -7.25 9.27
N ILE A 58 -18.60 -7.23 10.11
CA ILE A 58 -18.39 -8.26 11.15
C ILE A 58 -19.62 -8.35 12.05
N ALA A 59 -20.18 -7.21 12.45
CA ALA A 59 -21.37 -7.17 13.28
C ALA A 59 -22.61 -7.73 12.54
N GLU A 60 -22.75 -7.50 11.24
CA GLU A 60 -23.81 -8.12 10.41
C GLU A 60 -23.64 -9.64 10.32
N LEU A 61 -22.40 -10.12 10.11
CA LEU A 61 -22.09 -11.55 10.06
C LEU A 61 -22.44 -12.23 11.39
N VAL A 62 -22.07 -11.63 12.52
CA VAL A 62 -22.44 -12.15 13.86
C VAL A 62 -23.96 -12.18 14.03
N ARG A 63 -24.66 -11.11 13.61
CA ARG A 63 -26.11 -11.00 13.74
C ARG A 63 -26.86 -12.04 12.90
N SER A 64 -26.30 -12.44 11.76
CA SER A 64 -26.91 -13.42 10.84
C SER A 64 -26.95 -14.86 11.38
N ILE A 65 -26.36 -15.12 12.55
CA ILE A 65 -26.25 -16.46 13.14
C ILE A 65 -27.31 -16.66 14.23
N GLU A 66 -27.82 -17.88 14.32
CA GLU A 66 -28.60 -18.36 15.46
C GLU A 66 -27.68 -19.17 16.38
N LEU A 67 -27.56 -18.74 17.64
CA LEU A 67 -26.71 -19.39 18.63
C LEU A 67 -27.56 -20.19 19.63
N GLU A 68 -27.25 -21.47 19.76
CA GLU A 68 -27.79 -22.35 20.78
C GLU A 68 -26.98 -22.25 22.08
N ARG A 69 -27.52 -22.82 23.17
CA ARG A 69 -26.83 -22.82 24.47
C ARG A 69 -25.52 -23.62 24.36
N GLY A 70 -24.42 -23.00 24.80
CA GLY A 70 -23.08 -23.60 24.73
C GLY A 70 -22.31 -23.24 23.45
N GLU A 71 -22.95 -22.61 22.47
CA GLU A 71 -22.28 -22.10 21.27
C GLU A 71 -21.60 -20.75 21.53
N VAL A 72 -20.58 -20.44 20.75
CA VAL A 72 -19.86 -19.17 20.81
C VAL A 72 -19.39 -18.73 19.43
N VAL A 73 -19.50 -17.43 19.17
CA VAL A 73 -18.78 -16.76 18.07
C VAL A 73 -17.53 -16.12 18.63
N VAL A 74 -16.38 -16.45 18.04
CA VAL A 74 -15.09 -15.87 18.39
C VAL A 74 -14.72 -14.85 17.33
N ILE A 75 -14.26 -13.68 17.74
CA ILE A 75 -13.79 -12.62 16.86
C ILE A 75 -12.37 -12.26 17.30
N SER A 76 -11.38 -12.41 16.43
CA SER A 76 -10.00 -12.03 16.76
C SER A 76 -9.58 -10.76 16.04
N ALA A 77 -8.80 -9.92 16.71
CA ALA A 77 -8.17 -8.72 16.13
C ALA A 77 -6.72 -8.55 16.62
N PRO A 78 -5.83 -7.87 15.89
CA PRO A 78 -4.40 -7.83 16.23
C PRO A 78 -4.07 -7.18 17.58
N THR A 79 -4.80 -6.14 17.99
CA THR A 79 -4.45 -5.32 19.17
C THR A 79 -5.61 -5.14 20.15
N ARG A 80 -5.30 -4.84 21.42
CA ARG A 80 -6.31 -4.56 22.46
C ARG A 80 -7.23 -3.39 22.07
N LYS A 81 -6.68 -2.35 21.43
CA LYS A 81 -7.45 -1.18 20.98
C LYS A 81 -8.49 -1.57 19.93
N LEU A 82 -8.09 -2.35 18.93
CA LEU A 82 -9.01 -2.87 17.91
C LEU A 82 -10.10 -3.76 18.53
N VAL A 83 -9.75 -4.62 19.48
CA VAL A 83 -10.74 -5.43 20.22
C VAL A 83 -11.78 -4.56 20.91
N VAL A 84 -11.37 -3.52 21.63
CA VAL A 84 -12.32 -2.61 22.32
C VAL A 84 -13.24 -1.90 21.32
N GLN A 85 -12.71 -1.46 20.18
CA GLN A 85 -13.50 -0.79 19.14
C GLN A 85 -14.47 -1.74 18.42
N LEU A 86 -13.99 -2.92 18.06
CA LEU A 86 -14.78 -3.94 17.39
C LEU A 86 -15.88 -4.46 18.31
N ALA A 87 -15.57 -4.73 19.59
CA ALA A 87 -16.57 -5.13 20.58
C ALA A 87 -17.67 -4.08 20.75
N ARG A 88 -17.33 -2.77 20.76
CA ARG A 88 -18.34 -1.70 20.79
C ARG A 88 -19.23 -1.70 19.54
N THR A 89 -18.63 -1.89 18.36
CA THR A 89 -19.37 -1.93 17.09
C THR A 89 -20.34 -3.11 17.05
N VAL A 90 -19.86 -4.30 17.41
CA VAL A 90 -20.68 -5.52 17.47
C VAL A 90 -21.77 -5.40 18.54
N ALA A 91 -21.44 -4.88 19.73
CA ALA A 91 -22.41 -4.63 20.81
C ALA A 91 -23.52 -3.66 20.37
N GLY A 92 -23.22 -2.69 19.51
CA GLY A 92 -24.21 -1.80 18.91
C GLY A 92 -25.19 -2.48 17.96
N ARG A 93 -24.93 -3.73 17.52
CA ARG A 93 -25.77 -4.53 16.62
C ARG A 93 -26.52 -5.66 17.31
N VAL A 94 -25.84 -6.35 18.21
CA VAL A 94 -26.37 -7.57 18.88
C VAL A 94 -26.73 -7.34 20.35
N GLY A 95 -26.39 -6.18 20.91
CA GLY A 95 -26.63 -5.84 22.31
C GLY A 95 -25.36 -5.96 23.16
N SER A 96 -25.17 -5.04 24.10
CA SER A 96 -23.97 -4.96 24.95
C SER A 96 -23.82 -6.14 25.93
N ARG A 97 -24.92 -6.82 26.26
CA ARG A 97 -24.91 -8.02 27.11
C ARG A 97 -24.52 -9.30 26.35
N GLU A 98 -24.45 -9.25 25.03
CA GLU A 98 -24.11 -10.42 24.21
C GLU A 98 -22.61 -10.50 23.89
N VAL A 99 -21.87 -9.41 24.11
CA VAL A 99 -20.47 -9.28 23.68
C VAL A 99 -19.54 -9.23 24.88
N GLY A 100 -18.58 -10.16 24.90
CA GLY A 100 -17.48 -10.22 25.84
C GLY A 100 -16.17 -9.80 25.21
N ARG A 101 -15.27 -9.22 26.00
CA ARG A 101 -13.90 -8.88 25.61
C ARG A 101 -12.90 -9.80 26.30
N PHE A 102 -11.88 -10.22 25.56
CA PHE A 102 -10.82 -11.06 26.08
C PHE A 102 -9.42 -10.56 25.67
N PHE A 103 -8.73 -9.95 26.62
CA PHE A 103 -7.32 -9.55 26.51
C PHE A 103 -6.82 -9.22 27.90
N SER A 104 -5.59 -9.58 28.27
CA SER A 104 -4.95 -9.18 29.56
C SER A 104 -5.92 -9.04 30.74
N ASP A 105 -6.37 -7.82 31.05
CA ASP A 105 -7.19 -7.49 32.22
C ASP A 105 -8.72 -7.72 32.02
N ALA A 106 -9.17 -7.92 30.78
CA ALA A 106 -10.55 -8.30 30.45
C ALA A 106 -10.64 -9.80 30.13
N LYS A 107 -11.53 -10.51 30.85
CA LYS A 107 -11.72 -11.97 30.78
C LYS A 107 -13.20 -12.38 30.69
N GLU A 108 -13.96 -11.70 29.84
CA GLU A 108 -15.41 -11.86 29.75
C GLU A 108 -15.78 -13.05 28.83
N THR A 109 -15.65 -14.29 29.34
CA THR A 109 -15.85 -15.51 28.53
C THR A 109 -17.25 -16.12 28.60
N ASN A 110 -18.16 -15.58 29.41
CA ASN A 110 -19.53 -16.11 29.58
C ASN A 110 -20.55 -15.51 28.58
N ARG A 111 -20.06 -14.86 27.52
CA ARG A 111 -20.87 -14.14 26.52
C ARG A 111 -20.97 -14.96 25.22
N PRO A 112 -22.09 -14.93 24.49
CA PRO A 112 -22.23 -15.68 23.23
C PRO A 112 -21.28 -15.20 22.13
N VAL A 113 -20.87 -13.94 22.16
CA VAL A 113 -19.86 -13.38 21.24
C VAL A 113 -18.66 -12.94 22.05
N ILE A 114 -17.45 -13.36 21.67
CA ILE A 114 -16.21 -12.98 22.35
C ILE A 114 -15.25 -12.34 21.37
N VAL A 115 -14.82 -11.11 21.65
CA VAL A 115 -13.81 -10.39 20.88
C VAL A 115 -12.47 -10.43 21.62
N ALA A 116 -11.42 -10.92 20.98
CA ALA A 116 -10.15 -11.20 21.61
C ALA A 116 -8.94 -10.71 20.79
N CYS A 117 -7.85 -10.35 21.47
CA CYS A 117 -6.64 -9.96 20.75
C CYS A 117 -5.81 -11.19 20.37
N PHE A 118 -5.07 -11.12 19.26
CA PHE A 118 -4.28 -12.25 18.77
C PHE A 118 -3.40 -12.92 19.84
N PRO A 119 -2.62 -12.18 20.66
CA PRO A 119 -1.79 -12.80 21.69
C PRO A 119 -2.55 -13.50 22.83
N SER A 120 -3.87 -13.28 22.94
CA SER A 120 -4.72 -13.88 23.97
C SER A 120 -5.57 -15.05 23.45
N MET A 121 -5.48 -15.37 22.16
CA MET A 121 -6.35 -16.36 21.52
C MET A 121 -6.12 -17.77 22.06
N GLU A 122 -4.86 -18.17 22.24
CA GLU A 122 -4.54 -19.50 22.77
C GLU A 122 -5.12 -19.70 24.19
N ARG A 123 -4.99 -18.69 25.05
CA ARG A 123 -5.56 -18.73 26.41
C ARG A 123 -7.09 -18.72 26.40
N LEU A 124 -7.71 -17.98 25.47
CA LEU A 124 -9.16 -18.01 25.30
C LEU A 124 -9.62 -19.42 24.90
N ALA A 125 -8.92 -20.04 23.96
CA ALA A 125 -9.22 -21.40 23.49
C ALA A 125 -9.20 -22.42 24.63
N GLU A 126 -8.21 -22.36 25.52
CA GLU A 126 -8.15 -23.20 26.72
C GLU A 126 -9.36 -23.03 27.63
N ILE A 127 -9.79 -21.78 27.85
CA ILE A 127 -10.91 -21.50 28.74
C ILE A 127 -12.21 -21.98 28.11
N LEU A 128 -12.44 -21.72 26.82
CA LEU A 128 -13.65 -22.16 26.12
C LEU A 128 -13.75 -23.68 26.06
N GLN A 129 -12.63 -24.37 25.83
CA GLN A 129 -12.57 -25.83 25.87
C GLN A 129 -12.96 -26.38 27.26
N ARG A 130 -12.43 -25.78 28.35
CA ARG A 130 -12.80 -26.16 29.74
C ARG A 130 -14.23 -25.83 30.11
N GLN A 131 -14.80 -24.79 29.50
CA GLN A 131 -16.21 -24.42 29.65
C GLN A 131 -17.13 -25.24 28.74
N GLU A 132 -16.58 -26.20 27.98
CA GLU A 132 -17.32 -27.02 27.01
C GLU A 132 -18.10 -26.17 25.99
N ARG A 133 -17.57 -25.00 25.64
CA ARG A 133 -18.19 -24.09 24.68
C ARG A 133 -17.69 -24.37 23.27
N ARG A 134 -18.63 -24.57 22.34
CA ARG A 134 -18.33 -24.90 20.95
C ARG A 134 -18.24 -23.64 20.09
N ALA A 135 -17.09 -23.39 19.49
CA ALA A 135 -16.88 -22.28 18.56
C ALA A 135 -17.53 -22.60 17.20
N VAL A 136 -18.70 -22.01 16.92
CA VAL A 136 -19.43 -22.26 15.67
C VAL A 136 -18.94 -21.40 14.52
N LEU A 137 -18.46 -20.19 14.84
CA LEU A 137 -17.83 -19.30 13.88
C LEU A 137 -16.65 -18.62 14.54
N TRP A 138 -15.52 -18.60 13.83
CA TRP A 138 -14.42 -17.70 14.12
C TRP A 138 -14.25 -16.68 13.00
N ILE A 139 -14.37 -15.40 13.35
CA ILE A 139 -14.10 -14.26 12.47
C ILE A 139 -12.72 -13.68 12.80
N VAL A 140 -11.85 -13.51 11.80
CA VAL A 140 -10.51 -12.95 11.96
C VAL A 140 -10.45 -11.59 11.27
N ASP A 141 -10.41 -10.51 12.05
CA ASP A 141 -10.16 -9.16 11.54
C ASP A 141 -8.66 -8.95 11.30
N GLU A 142 -8.33 -8.18 10.26
CA GLU A 142 -6.96 -8.03 9.74
C GLU A 142 -6.27 -9.39 9.51
N ALA A 143 -6.95 -10.29 8.80
CA ALA A 143 -6.54 -11.66 8.51
C ALA A 143 -5.11 -11.78 7.93
N HIS A 144 -4.58 -10.73 7.31
CA HIS A 144 -3.18 -10.72 6.88
C HIS A 144 -2.14 -10.81 8.01
N ASN A 145 -2.55 -10.57 9.26
CA ASN A 145 -1.73 -10.72 10.45
C ASN A 145 -1.98 -12.04 11.20
N SER A 146 -2.84 -12.93 10.68
CA SER A 146 -3.27 -14.13 11.40
C SER A 146 -2.23 -15.25 11.41
N GLU A 147 -1.20 -15.17 10.56
CA GLU A 147 -0.09 -16.13 10.48
C GLU A 147 0.88 -15.96 11.67
N CYS A 148 0.43 -16.35 12.86
CA CYS A 148 1.25 -16.43 14.06
C CYS A 148 0.86 -17.61 14.96
N ASP A 149 1.81 -18.09 15.76
CA ASP A 149 1.67 -19.31 16.58
C ASP A 149 0.43 -19.27 17.48
N SER A 150 0.12 -18.13 18.09
CA SER A 150 -1.04 -18.01 18.99
C SER A 150 -2.36 -18.25 18.26
N ILE A 151 -2.48 -17.82 17.00
CA ILE A 151 -3.68 -18.06 16.18
C ILE A 151 -3.70 -19.52 15.72
N HIS A 152 -2.57 -20.05 15.27
CA HIS A 152 -2.48 -21.44 14.82
C HIS A 152 -2.83 -22.43 15.95
N ASN A 153 -2.25 -22.25 17.14
CA ASN A 153 -2.54 -23.07 18.32
C ASN A 153 -3.99 -22.94 18.77
N ALA A 154 -4.54 -21.72 18.74
CA ALA A 154 -5.95 -21.49 19.05
C ALA A 154 -6.88 -22.18 18.04
N TYR A 155 -6.53 -22.22 16.76
CA TYR A 155 -7.30 -22.89 15.72
C TYR A 155 -7.37 -24.40 15.94
N LEU A 156 -6.23 -25.04 16.17
CA LEU A 156 -6.17 -26.47 16.46
C LEU A 156 -6.96 -26.84 17.73
N ARG A 157 -6.97 -25.96 18.74
CA ARG A 157 -7.64 -26.21 20.01
C ARG A 157 -9.14 -25.89 19.98
N LEU A 158 -9.55 -24.81 19.31
CA LEU A 158 -10.95 -24.42 19.18
C LEU A 158 -11.71 -25.33 18.21
N ASP A 159 -11.04 -25.83 17.17
CA ASP A 159 -11.66 -26.62 16.09
C ASP A 159 -12.97 -25.95 15.60
N PRO A 160 -12.92 -24.67 15.18
CA PRO A 160 -14.12 -23.91 14.88
C PRO A 160 -14.87 -24.54 13.70
N GLU A 161 -16.22 -24.59 13.77
CA GLU A 161 -16.98 -25.20 12.67
C GLU A 161 -16.82 -24.43 11.35
N ARG A 162 -16.66 -23.10 11.44
CA ARG A 162 -16.51 -22.19 10.31
C ARG A 162 -15.51 -21.08 10.63
N LEU A 163 -14.84 -20.59 9.59
CA LEU A 163 -13.83 -19.54 9.67
C LEU A 163 -14.06 -18.49 8.57
N VAL A 164 -14.05 -17.20 8.93
CA VAL A 164 -14.15 -16.09 7.97
C VAL A 164 -13.07 -15.07 8.25
N GLY A 165 -12.33 -14.67 7.22
CA GLY A 165 -11.29 -13.66 7.29
C GLY A 165 -11.77 -12.32 6.77
N LEU A 166 -11.25 -11.23 7.34
CA LEU A 166 -11.42 -9.89 6.82
C LEU A 166 -10.06 -9.20 6.69
N SER A 167 -9.79 -8.60 5.54
CA SER A 167 -8.56 -7.84 5.34
C SER A 167 -8.76 -6.72 4.34
N ALA A 168 -7.99 -5.63 4.47
CA ALA A 168 -7.82 -4.66 3.40
C ALA A 168 -6.71 -5.04 2.41
N THR A 169 -5.96 -6.11 2.72
CA THR A 169 -4.84 -6.61 1.92
C THR A 169 -4.79 -8.12 2.11
N PRO A 170 -5.44 -8.95 1.28
CA PRO A 170 -5.53 -10.40 1.48
C PRO A 170 -4.21 -11.14 1.17
N TYR A 171 -3.09 -10.42 1.03
CA TYR A 171 -1.76 -10.94 0.69
C TYR A 171 -0.73 -10.59 1.77
N ARG A 172 0.28 -11.44 1.97
CA ARG A 172 1.39 -11.20 2.92
C ARG A 172 2.24 -9.99 2.51
N SER A 173 2.83 -9.30 3.49
CA SER A 173 3.81 -8.22 3.30
C SER A 173 5.16 -8.67 2.71
N LYS A 174 5.37 -9.98 2.58
CA LYS A 174 6.48 -10.59 1.84
C LYS A 174 5.86 -11.48 0.76
N GLU A 175 6.10 -11.14 -0.50
CA GLU A 175 6.02 -12.02 -1.66
C GLU A 175 4.79 -12.95 -1.76
N GLY A 176 3.59 -12.39 -1.98
CA GLY A 176 2.51 -13.14 -2.64
C GLY A 176 1.98 -14.42 -1.98
N GLU A 177 2.44 -14.79 -0.79
CA GLU A 177 1.97 -15.98 -0.09
C GLU A 177 0.51 -15.80 0.36
N ALA A 178 -0.34 -16.77 -0.02
CA ALA A 178 -1.71 -16.90 0.45
C ALA A 178 -1.76 -17.14 1.96
N LEU A 179 -2.84 -16.70 2.61
CA LEU A 179 -3.06 -16.95 4.04
C LEU A 179 -3.38 -18.44 4.25
N GLN A 180 -2.63 -19.15 5.08
CA GLN A 180 -2.71 -20.62 5.19
C GLN A 180 -4.04 -21.09 5.80
N LEU A 181 -4.65 -20.25 6.63
CA LEU A 181 -5.94 -20.55 7.26
C LEU A 181 -7.14 -20.39 6.32
N PHE A 182 -6.97 -19.72 5.18
CA PHE A 182 -8.06 -19.36 4.27
C PHE A 182 -7.79 -19.91 2.87
N ASP A 183 -8.84 -20.33 2.17
CA ASP A 183 -8.71 -21.00 0.87
C ASP A 183 -9.12 -20.11 -0.32
N GLU A 184 -9.96 -19.09 -0.09
CA GLU A 184 -10.43 -18.22 -1.17
C GLU A 184 -10.76 -16.78 -0.71
N THR A 185 -10.93 -15.88 -1.68
CA THR A 185 -11.54 -14.56 -1.45
C THR A 185 -12.99 -14.59 -1.96
N ALA A 186 -13.97 -14.53 -1.05
CA ALA A 186 -15.39 -14.63 -1.42
C ALA A 186 -15.97 -13.33 -1.98
N TYR A 187 -15.41 -12.19 -1.58
CA TYR A 187 -15.88 -10.88 -2.00
C TYR A 187 -14.71 -9.89 -1.98
N THR A 188 -14.68 -8.97 -2.94
CA THR A 188 -13.75 -7.86 -3.00
C THR A 188 -14.53 -6.55 -3.08
N TYR A 189 -14.27 -5.66 -2.13
CA TYR A 189 -14.69 -4.27 -2.13
C TYR A 189 -13.43 -3.40 -2.20
N ASP A 190 -13.02 -3.06 -3.40
CA ASP A 190 -11.79 -2.32 -3.62
C ASP A 190 -12.01 -0.80 -3.54
N ALA A 191 -10.98 -0.01 -3.85
CA ALA A 191 -11.13 1.44 -3.80
C ALA A 191 -11.95 2.01 -4.95
N SER A 192 -11.96 1.37 -6.12
CA SER A 192 -12.84 1.76 -7.22
C SER A 192 -14.30 1.65 -6.77
N ASP A 193 -14.64 0.53 -6.13
CA ASP A 193 -15.96 0.33 -5.52
C ASP A 193 -16.23 1.38 -4.43
N ALA A 194 -15.26 1.62 -3.55
CA ALA A 194 -15.42 2.58 -2.47
C ALA A 194 -15.58 4.03 -2.92
N LEU A 195 -14.99 4.40 -4.05
CA LEU A 195 -15.17 5.70 -4.68
C LEU A 195 -16.53 5.81 -5.33
N ARG A 196 -16.96 4.78 -6.06
CA ARG A 196 -18.28 4.70 -6.68
C ARG A 196 -19.39 4.85 -5.67
N ASP A 197 -19.24 4.18 -4.53
CA ASP A 197 -20.23 4.20 -3.46
C ASP A 197 -20.07 5.43 -2.54
N GLY A 198 -19.14 6.36 -2.83
CA GLY A 198 -18.92 7.57 -2.04
C GLY A 198 -18.42 7.33 -0.62
N VAL A 199 -17.81 6.18 -0.35
CA VAL A 199 -17.26 5.79 0.96
C VAL A 199 -15.89 6.41 1.21
N ILE A 200 -15.13 6.63 0.14
CA ILE A 200 -13.92 7.44 0.13
C ILE A 200 -14.05 8.53 -0.93
N VAL A 201 -13.27 9.60 -0.80
CA VAL A 201 -13.19 10.68 -1.79
C VAL A 201 -12.03 10.45 -2.75
N PRO A 202 -12.09 11.00 -3.97
CA PRO A 202 -10.93 11.14 -4.85
C PRO A 202 -9.73 11.76 -4.13
N TRP A 203 -8.52 11.49 -4.62
CA TRP A 203 -7.32 12.07 -4.04
C TRP A 203 -6.28 12.46 -5.07
N LYS A 204 -5.40 13.39 -4.68
CA LYS A 204 -4.26 13.87 -5.47
C LYS A 204 -2.98 13.59 -4.70
N VAL A 205 -1.98 13.00 -5.36
CA VAL A 205 -0.63 12.91 -4.81
C VAL A 205 0.19 14.06 -5.36
N ARG A 206 0.76 14.87 -4.47
CA ARG A 206 1.73 15.90 -4.83
C ARG A 206 3.11 15.38 -4.48
N GLN A 207 3.95 15.19 -5.49
CA GLN A 207 5.35 14.84 -5.30
C GLN A 207 6.18 16.11 -5.08
N TYR A 208 7.28 15.99 -4.33
CA TYR A 208 8.21 17.10 -4.19
C TYR A 208 9.13 17.21 -5.42
N GLY A 209 9.03 18.34 -6.12
CA GLY A 209 9.87 18.65 -7.29
C GLY A 209 10.89 19.77 -7.07
N GLY A 210 11.11 20.21 -5.83
CA GLY A 210 12.01 21.32 -5.50
C GLY A 210 13.46 20.89 -5.22
N LEU A 211 14.24 21.81 -4.64
CA LEU A 211 15.68 21.66 -4.39
C LEU A 211 16.05 21.47 -2.91
N ALA A 212 15.08 21.19 -2.04
CA ALA A 212 15.32 20.94 -0.63
C ALA A 212 16.43 19.90 -0.40
N GLU A 213 17.38 20.25 0.46
CA GLU A 213 18.50 19.37 0.81
C GLU A 213 18.05 18.24 1.75
N THR A 214 16.98 18.46 2.52
CA THR A 214 16.45 17.48 3.47
C THR A 214 14.98 17.19 3.23
N ILE A 215 14.54 16.02 3.71
CA ILE A 215 13.12 15.63 3.67
C ILE A 215 12.26 16.61 4.48
N ASP A 216 12.81 17.19 5.55
CA ASP A 216 12.09 18.13 6.40
C ASP A 216 11.85 19.45 5.69
N ASP A 217 12.83 19.95 4.95
CA ASP A 217 12.69 21.17 4.15
C ASP A 217 11.68 20.95 3.02
N ALA A 218 11.74 19.78 2.35
CA ALA A 218 10.74 19.39 1.36
C ALA A 218 9.32 19.35 1.96
N CYS A 219 9.17 18.75 3.15
CA CYS A 219 7.90 18.72 3.86
C CYS A 219 7.41 20.13 4.18
N VAL A 220 8.27 20.98 4.72
CA VAL A 220 7.93 22.37 5.06
C VAL A 220 7.44 23.14 3.84
N GLU A 221 8.17 23.08 2.71
CA GLU A 221 7.75 23.74 1.48
C GLU A 221 6.38 23.26 0.99
N MET A 222 6.12 21.96 1.00
CA MET A 222 4.84 21.40 0.58
C MET A 222 3.71 21.78 1.55
N ILE A 223 3.97 21.77 2.86
CA ILE A 223 3.01 22.15 3.90
C ILE A 223 2.66 23.64 3.75
N ARG A 224 3.65 24.52 3.52
CA ARG A 224 3.40 25.95 3.29
C ARG A 224 2.46 26.18 2.12
N ARG A 225 2.61 25.42 1.03
CA ARG A 225 1.73 25.51 -0.14
C ARG A 225 0.29 25.11 0.20
N VAL A 226 0.08 23.94 0.81
CA VAL A 226 -1.30 23.51 1.16
C VAL A 226 -1.95 24.38 2.21
N VAL A 227 -1.16 24.98 3.10
CA VAL A 227 -1.64 25.97 4.08
C VAL A 227 -2.01 27.28 3.41
N ALA A 228 -1.20 27.77 2.46
CA ALA A 228 -1.48 29.00 1.70
C ALA A 228 -2.70 28.85 0.77
N GLU A 229 -2.92 27.65 0.24
CA GLU A 229 -4.12 27.29 -0.53
C GLU A 229 -5.37 27.10 0.34
N ASP A 230 -5.26 27.19 1.67
CA ASP A 230 -6.32 26.98 2.65
C ASP A 230 -7.10 25.67 2.44
N LEU A 231 -6.37 24.59 2.15
CA LEU A 231 -6.97 23.27 1.89
C LEU A 231 -7.59 22.64 3.14
N GLY A 232 -7.60 23.35 4.26
CA GLY A 232 -8.10 22.91 5.55
C GLY A 232 -7.10 22.04 6.34
N PRO A 233 -7.59 21.31 7.35
CA PRO A 233 -6.72 20.66 8.33
C PRO A 233 -6.00 19.45 7.75
N GLY A 234 -4.72 19.33 8.08
CA GLY A 234 -3.94 18.15 7.73
C GLY A 234 -3.00 17.67 8.81
N VAL A 235 -2.36 16.56 8.49
CA VAL A 235 -1.49 15.83 9.41
C VAL A 235 -0.17 15.47 8.76
N VAL A 236 0.87 15.36 9.59
CA VAL A 236 2.21 14.97 9.20
C VAL A 236 2.67 13.78 10.02
N ASP A 237 3.22 12.77 9.35
CA ASP A 237 3.89 11.67 10.04
C ASP A 237 5.18 12.12 10.74
N ALA A 238 5.32 11.77 12.01
CA ALA A 238 6.63 11.82 12.64
C ALA A 238 7.57 10.75 12.06
N HIS A 239 8.80 11.14 11.74
CA HIS A 239 9.87 10.22 11.40
C HIS A 239 10.69 9.86 12.66
N SER A 240 11.49 8.80 12.58
CA SER A 240 12.22 8.28 13.76
C SER A 240 13.73 8.32 13.55
N PHE A 241 14.23 9.29 12.79
CA PHE A 241 15.66 9.46 12.57
C PHE A 241 15.94 10.92 12.22
N VAL A 242 17.14 11.43 12.44
CA VAL A 242 17.60 12.73 11.94
C VAL A 242 18.83 12.49 11.08
N GLN A 243 18.99 13.29 10.02
CA GLN A 243 20.20 13.31 9.22
C GLN A 243 21.24 14.21 9.91
N GLN A 244 22.38 13.65 10.30
CA GLN A 244 23.53 14.39 10.82
C GLN A 244 24.74 14.12 9.92
N GLY A 245 25.03 15.07 9.02
CA GLY A 245 26.00 14.88 7.94
C GLY A 245 25.60 13.68 7.06
N ALA A 246 26.50 12.71 6.88
CA ALA A 246 26.21 11.49 6.12
C ALA A 246 25.49 10.39 6.93
N LYS A 247 25.30 10.55 8.25
CA LYS A 247 24.75 9.50 9.13
C LYS A 247 23.28 9.75 9.47
N ARG A 248 22.50 8.66 9.49
CA ARG A 248 21.13 8.64 10.05
C ARG A 248 21.19 8.25 11.52
N VAL A 249 20.82 9.16 12.40
CA VAL A 249 20.76 8.93 13.85
C VAL A 249 19.31 8.65 14.22
N HIS A 250 19.05 7.52 14.88
CA HIS A 250 17.69 7.23 15.35
C HIS A 250 17.32 8.19 16.48
N ILE A 251 16.16 8.83 16.36
CA ILE A 251 15.57 9.64 17.44
C ILE A 251 14.22 9.07 17.80
N SER A 252 13.77 9.29 19.05
CA SER A 252 12.42 8.91 19.41
C SER A 252 11.43 9.67 18.54
N GLY A 253 10.42 8.98 18.00
CA GLY A 253 9.40 9.62 17.16
C GLY A 253 8.66 10.74 17.90
N ILE A 254 8.61 10.69 19.23
CA ILE A 254 8.02 11.74 20.07
C ILE A 254 8.85 13.03 20.00
N LYS A 255 10.17 12.93 20.26
CA LYS A 255 11.06 14.10 20.16
C LYS A 255 11.05 14.69 18.77
N ASP A 256 10.98 13.84 17.75
CA ASP A 256 10.84 14.27 16.37
C ASP A 256 9.54 15.06 16.14
N ALA A 257 8.41 14.48 16.54
CA ALA A 257 7.10 15.10 16.34
C ALA A 257 7.04 16.48 17.00
N GLU A 258 7.55 16.59 18.22
CA GLU A 258 7.64 17.86 18.95
C GLU A 258 8.57 18.87 18.29
N ALA A 259 9.74 18.43 17.82
CA ALA A 259 10.70 19.30 17.15
C ALA A 259 10.16 19.82 15.81
N PHE A 260 9.57 18.94 15.00
CA PHE A 260 9.01 19.33 13.70
C PHE A 260 7.76 20.20 13.86
N ALA A 261 6.93 19.94 14.88
CA ALA A 261 5.81 20.82 15.20
C ALA A 261 6.29 22.22 15.62
N ARG A 262 7.34 22.32 16.46
CA ARG A 262 7.94 23.61 16.82
C ARG A 262 8.50 24.34 15.62
N ARG A 263 9.23 23.64 14.73
CA ARG A 263 9.73 24.22 13.48
C ARG A 263 8.59 24.83 12.65
N LEU A 264 7.51 24.09 12.44
CA LEU A 264 6.35 24.61 11.71
C LEU A 264 5.73 25.84 12.40
N SER A 265 5.64 25.86 13.73
CA SER A 265 5.01 26.98 14.45
C SER A 265 5.89 28.20 14.64
N GLU A 266 7.14 28.01 15.04
CA GLU A 266 8.06 29.08 15.46
C GLU A 266 8.80 29.66 14.25
N ASP A 267 9.29 28.80 13.34
CA ASP A 267 10.10 29.23 12.20
C ASP A 267 9.24 29.59 10.98
N GLU A 268 8.16 28.84 10.75
CA GLU A 268 7.34 28.97 9.54
C GLU A 268 6.00 29.70 9.77
N GLY A 269 5.65 30.00 11.03
CA GLY A 269 4.40 30.66 11.40
C GLY A 269 3.12 29.84 11.14
N ILE A 270 3.25 28.53 10.92
CA ILE A 270 2.14 27.60 10.69
C ILE A 270 1.63 27.09 12.03
N ARG A 271 0.34 27.27 12.33
CA ARG A 271 -0.23 26.84 13.61
C ARG A 271 -0.23 25.30 13.71
N ALA A 272 0.80 24.74 14.34
CA ALA A 272 1.06 23.31 14.39
C ALA A 272 1.31 22.81 15.82
N MET A 273 0.90 21.56 16.12
CA MET A 273 1.22 20.89 17.38
C MET A 273 1.51 19.41 17.17
N ALA A 274 2.29 18.81 18.07
CA ALA A 274 2.56 17.37 18.06
C ALA A 274 1.45 16.57 18.77
N VAL A 275 1.24 15.30 18.42
CA VAL A 275 0.41 14.36 19.21
C VAL A 275 1.06 12.98 19.30
N HIS A 276 1.17 12.45 20.51
CA HIS A 276 1.85 11.19 20.81
C HIS A 276 1.33 10.56 22.12
N SER A 277 1.79 9.34 22.41
CA SER A 277 1.31 8.49 23.52
C SER A 277 1.66 8.98 24.93
N GLU A 278 2.61 9.90 25.09
CA GLU A 278 2.96 10.47 26.41
C GLU A 278 2.01 11.61 26.83
N LEU A 279 1.18 12.10 25.90
CA LEU A 279 0.14 13.08 26.24
C LEU A 279 -1.03 12.41 26.96
N LYS A 280 -1.60 13.11 27.94
CA LYS A 280 -2.86 12.69 28.57
C LYS A 280 -3.98 12.70 27.54
N GLY A 281 -4.93 11.76 27.64
CA GLY A 281 -6.05 11.66 26.69
C GLY A 281 -6.82 12.97 26.49
N ARG A 282 -7.07 13.74 27.56
CA ARG A 282 -7.71 15.07 27.47
C ARG A 282 -6.95 16.06 26.58
N GLU A 283 -5.61 16.02 26.62
CA GLU A 283 -4.79 16.91 25.80
C GLU A 283 -4.74 16.45 24.35
N VAL A 284 -4.73 15.13 24.11
CA VAL A 284 -4.91 14.56 22.75
C VAL A 284 -6.24 15.04 22.15
N ASP A 285 -7.34 14.90 22.88
CA ASP A 285 -8.67 15.32 22.45
C ASP A 285 -8.75 16.83 22.20
N ARG A 286 -8.09 17.63 23.06
CA ARG A 286 -7.99 19.08 22.89
C ARG A 286 -7.26 19.44 21.60
N ARG A 287 -6.09 18.87 21.33
CA ARG A 287 -5.31 19.16 20.10
C ARG A 287 -6.06 18.77 18.83
N ILE A 288 -6.72 17.61 18.84
CA ILE A 288 -7.59 17.17 17.74
C ILE A 288 -8.75 18.15 17.52
N ARG A 289 -9.37 18.65 18.59
CA ARG A 289 -10.45 19.65 18.52
C ARG A 289 -9.95 20.97 17.93
N LEU A 290 -8.82 21.48 18.39
CA LEU A 290 -8.22 22.70 17.86
C LEU A 290 -7.93 22.60 16.36
N LEU A 291 -7.45 21.45 15.88
CA LEU A 291 -7.27 21.19 14.45
C LEU A 291 -8.62 21.19 13.72
N LYS A 292 -9.64 20.50 14.26
CA LYS A 292 -10.97 20.43 13.64
C LYS A 292 -11.64 21.80 13.51
N GLU A 293 -11.43 22.68 14.48
CA GLU A 293 -11.99 24.03 14.55
C GLU A 293 -11.16 25.08 13.78
N GLY A 294 -10.07 24.68 13.11
CA GLY A 294 -9.20 25.59 12.35
C GLY A 294 -8.26 26.46 13.21
N GLN A 295 -8.28 26.28 14.53
CA GLN A 295 -7.36 26.94 15.45
C GLN A 295 -5.92 26.43 15.24
N LEU A 296 -5.77 25.15 14.89
CA LEU A 296 -4.55 24.61 14.30
C LEU A 296 -4.77 24.32 12.82
N GLN A 297 -3.69 24.39 12.06
CA GLN A 297 -3.64 24.03 10.65
C GLN A 297 -3.05 22.62 10.46
N VAL A 298 -2.12 22.24 11.35
CA VAL A 298 -1.34 20.98 11.22
C VAL A 298 -1.23 20.24 12.55
N LEU A 299 -1.37 18.92 12.53
CA LEU A 299 -0.89 18.06 13.62
C LEU A 299 0.23 17.14 13.15
N VAL A 300 1.34 17.13 13.88
CA VAL A 300 2.45 16.19 13.66
C VAL A 300 2.25 15.00 14.60
N HIS A 301 2.05 13.79 14.08
CA HIS A 301 1.66 12.67 14.92
C HIS A 301 2.67 11.52 14.96
N VAL A 302 2.77 10.90 16.13
CA VAL A 302 3.40 9.59 16.30
C VAL A 302 2.31 8.54 16.28
N ALA A 303 2.14 7.85 15.15
CA ALA A 303 1.23 6.71 15.02
C ALA A 303 -0.26 6.97 15.36
N MET A 304 -0.73 8.23 15.39
CA MET A 304 -2.17 8.54 15.62
C MET A 304 -3.05 7.87 14.57
N LEU A 305 -2.69 8.00 13.28
CA LEU A 305 -3.37 7.31 12.20
C LEU A 305 -3.10 5.79 12.18
N LYS A 306 -2.22 5.22 13.01
CA LYS A 306 -2.16 3.75 13.15
C LYS A 306 -3.28 3.24 14.05
N GLU A 307 -3.69 4.02 15.03
CA GLU A 307 -4.47 3.52 16.15
C GLU A 307 -5.83 4.24 16.31
N GLY A 308 -6.88 3.69 15.70
CA GLY A 308 -8.26 3.83 16.17
C GLY A 308 -8.91 5.22 16.20
N VAL A 309 -8.20 6.32 15.99
CA VAL A 309 -8.82 7.65 15.86
C VAL A 309 -9.35 7.78 14.44
N ASP A 310 -10.65 8.03 14.32
CA ASP A 310 -11.34 8.23 13.05
C ASP A 310 -11.48 9.73 12.78
N LEU A 311 -10.70 10.24 11.82
CA LEU A 311 -10.63 11.66 11.47
C LEU A 311 -11.01 11.87 9.99
N PRO A 312 -12.24 11.54 9.56
CA PRO A 312 -12.64 11.57 8.16
C PRO A 312 -12.63 12.97 7.55
N TRP A 313 -12.69 14.01 8.39
CA TRP A 313 -12.66 15.43 8.00
C TRP A 313 -11.26 15.96 7.65
N LEU A 314 -10.19 15.18 7.86
CA LEU A 314 -8.85 15.56 7.41
C LEU A 314 -8.79 15.74 5.90
N ARG A 315 -8.04 16.73 5.45
CA ARG A 315 -7.96 17.13 4.05
C ARG A 315 -6.70 16.65 3.37
N TRP A 316 -5.60 16.61 4.11
CA TRP A 316 -4.33 16.19 3.55
C TRP A 316 -3.43 15.48 4.56
N LEU A 317 -2.50 14.69 4.03
CA LEU A 317 -1.51 13.91 4.76
C LEU A 317 -0.13 14.13 4.15
N CYS A 318 0.86 14.50 4.98
CA CYS A 318 2.26 14.56 4.57
C CYS A 318 3.03 13.33 5.03
N LEU A 319 3.50 12.55 4.06
CA LEU A 319 4.23 11.30 4.24
C LEU A 319 5.72 11.54 4.54
N ARG A 320 5.99 12.28 5.62
CA ARG A 320 7.37 12.59 6.04
C ARG A 320 8.15 11.34 6.48
N ARG A 321 7.45 10.30 6.95
CA ARG A 321 8.07 9.05 7.38
C ARG A 321 8.38 8.12 6.20
N GLN A 322 9.64 7.76 6.06
CA GLN A 322 10.05 6.63 5.22
C GLN A 322 9.49 5.32 5.78
N VAL A 323 8.69 4.62 4.98
CA VAL A 323 8.08 3.33 5.37
C VAL A 323 8.56 2.20 4.47
N SER A 324 8.56 0.99 5.01
CA SER A 324 9.02 -0.22 4.31
C SER A 324 7.91 -1.25 4.10
N SER A 325 6.69 -0.96 4.56
CA SER A 325 5.53 -1.85 4.45
C SER A 325 4.46 -1.21 3.59
N ARG A 326 4.15 -1.85 2.45
CA ARG A 326 3.06 -1.47 1.54
C ARG A 326 1.69 -1.50 2.23
N VAL A 327 1.46 -2.52 3.06
CA VAL A 327 0.20 -2.67 3.80
C VAL A 327 0.00 -1.51 4.77
N TRP A 328 1.06 -1.16 5.51
CA TRP A 328 1.02 -0.02 6.42
C TRP A 328 0.75 1.28 5.66
N PHE A 329 1.43 1.46 4.54
CA PHE A 329 1.31 2.65 3.69
C PHE A 329 -0.13 2.85 3.20
N ALA A 330 -0.72 1.80 2.63
CA ALA A 330 -2.13 1.80 2.22
C ALA A 330 -3.00 2.18 3.43
N GLN A 331 -2.89 1.44 4.56
CA GLN A 331 -3.68 1.67 5.79
C GLN A 331 -3.61 3.11 6.30
N HIS A 332 -2.46 3.73 6.12
CA HIS A 332 -2.21 5.09 6.54
C HIS A 332 -2.92 6.10 5.64
N VAL A 333 -2.71 5.99 4.32
CA VAL A 333 -3.33 6.86 3.31
C VAL A 333 -4.85 6.73 3.36
N GLY A 334 -5.38 5.50 3.37
CA GLY A 334 -6.81 5.23 3.33
C GLY A 334 -7.63 5.78 4.51
N ARG A 335 -6.98 6.20 5.61
CA ARG A 335 -7.68 6.91 6.70
C ARG A 335 -8.00 8.35 6.35
N VAL A 336 -7.15 8.99 5.56
CA VAL A 336 -7.36 10.35 5.08
C VAL A 336 -8.25 10.37 3.84
N LEU A 337 -8.48 9.23 3.17
CA LEU A 337 -9.39 9.18 2.01
C LEU A 337 -10.87 9.10 2.38
N ARG A 338 -11.23 8.91 3.66
CA ARG A 338 -12.64 8.73 4.06
C ARG A 338 -13.50 9.93 3.67
N SER A 339 -14.71 9.63 3.20
CA SER A 339 -15.73 10.63 2.90
C SER A 339 -16.15 11.41 4.15
N HIS A 340 -16.39 12.71 4.00
CA HIS A 340 -16.92 13.57 5.05
C HIS A 340 -17.74 14.69 4.42
N PRO A 341 -18.82 15.20 5.06
CA PRO A 341 -19.53 16.37 4.57
C PRO A 341 -18.59 17.54 4.24
N GLY A 342 -18.76 18.12 3.05
CA GLY A 342 -17.93 19.21 2.53
C GLY A 342 -16.53 18.79 2.09
N LYS A 343 -16.24 17.50 1.95
CA LYS A 343 -14.96 16.97 1.47
C LYS A 343 -15.15 16.28 0.12
N GLU A 344 -14.57 16.89 -0.90
CA GLU A 344 -14.65 16.46 -2.30
C GLU A 344 -13.37 15.74 -2.73
N GLU A 345 -12.22 16.11 -2.16
CA GLU A 345 -10.93 15.48 -2.44
C GLU A 345 -10.04 15.41 -1.20
N ALA A 346 -9.04 14.52 -1.26
CA ALA A 346 -7.95 14.43 -0.29
C ALA A 346 -6.58 14.61 -0.96
N ILE A 347 -5.61 15.21 -0.27
CA ILE A 347 -4.27 15.45 -0.82
C ILE A 347 -3.21 14.68 -0.04
N ILE A 348 -2.35 13.96 -0.75
CA ILE A 348 -1.23 13.24 -0.18
C ILE A 348 0.06 13.92 -0.63
N LEU A 349 0.83 14.45 0.33
CA LEU A 349 2.15 15.03 0.07
C LEU A 349 3.19 13.93 0.20
N ASP A 350 3.89 13.62 -0.90
CA ASP A 350 4.91 12.59 -0.98
C ASP A 350 6.30 13.18 -1.24
N PRO A 351 6.99 13.68 -0.20
CA PRO A 351 8.30 14.32 -0.34
C PRO A 351 9.43 13.34 -0.64
N GLY A 352 9.19 12.04 -0.45
CA GLY A 352 10.22 10.99 -0.55
C GLY A 352 9.99 9.97 -1.67
N ASP A 353 9.07 10.24 -2.59
CA ASP A 353 8.61 9.33 -3.64
C ASP A 353 8.34 7.91 -3.12
N LEU A 354 7.55 7.82 -2.06
CA LEU A 354 7.12 6.55 -1.48
C LEU A 354 6.18 5.79 -2.44
N PHE A 355 5.31 6.49 -3.17
CA PHE A 355 4.46 5.87 -4.18
C PHE A 355 5.31 5.18 -5.26
N GLY A 356 6.34 5.87 -5.79
CA GLY A 356 7.31 5.28 -6.73
C GLY A 356 8.15 4.17 -6.11
N THR A 357 8.61 4.34 -4.86
CA THR A 357 9.43 3.34 -4.14
C THR A 357 8.74 1.98 -4.00
N PHE A 358 7.43 1.96 -3.76
CA PHE A 358 6.66 0.71 -3.65
C PHE A 358 6.14 0.20 -5.01
N GLY A 359 6.48 0.86 -6.11
CA GLY A 359 5.96 0.53 -7.44
C GLY A 359 4.44 0.59 -7.50
N LEU A 360 3.83 1.48 -6.71
CA LEU A 360 2.37 1.55 -6.61
C LEU A 360 1.85 2.53 -7.65
N SER A 361 1.12 2.03 -8.64
CA SER A 361 0.14 2.87 -9.34
C SER A 361 -0.97 3.28 -8.38
N TYR A 362 -1.68 4.37 -8.68
CA TYR A 362 -2.85 4.81 -7.91
C TYR A 362 -3.85 3.66 -7.65
N ALA A 363 -4.03 2.75 -8.63
CA ALA A 363 -4.84 1.54 -8.50
C ALA A 363 -4.22 0.47 -7.58
N ALA A 364 -2.89 0.31 -7.59
CA ALA A 364 -2.17 -0.67 -6.77
C ALA A 364 -2.07 -0.30 -5.28
N VAL A 365 -2.14 0.99 -4.92
CA VAL A 365 -2.14 1.44 -3.50
C VAL A 365 -3.41 1.01 -2.78
N LEU A 366 -4.53 0.90 -3.51
CA LEU A 366 -5.85 0.75 -2.90
C LEU A 366 -6.66 -0.46 -3.38
N GLY A 367 -6.07 -1.29 -4.25
CA GLY A 367 -6.36 -2.73 -4.31
C GLY A 367 -7.49 -3.18 -5.22
N GLY A 368 -7.59 -2.71 -6.47
CA GLY A 368 -8.67 -3.13 -7.37
C GLY A 368 -8.25 -3.40 -8.81
N ARG A 369 -8.98 -4.29 -9.50
CA ARG A 369 -8.79 -4.70 -10.91
C ARG A 369 -9.21 -3.59 -11.89
N ASP A 370 -9.28 -3.93 -13.18
CA ASP A 370 -9.94 -3.19 -14.27
C ASP A 370 -10.82 -2.01 -13.82
N MET A 371 -10.34 -0.81 -14.12
CA MET A 371 -10.89 0.49 -13.79
C MET A 371 -11.86 1.10 -14.84
N SER A 372 -12.41 0.33 -15.78
CA SER A 372 -13.00 0.80 -17.07
C SER A 372 -14.38 1.36 -16.86
N ASP A 373 -15.01 0.90 -15.79
CA ASP A 373 -16.24 1.42 -15.23
C ASP A 373 -16.00 2.15 -13.89
N SER A 374 -14.75 2.54 -13.61
CA SER A 374 -14.42 3.24 -12.36
C SER A 374 -14.89 4.70 -12.41
N PRO A 375 -15.66 5.18 -11.44
CA PRO A 375 -15.94 6.61 -11.30
C PRO A 375 -14.72 7.43 -10.85
N LEU A 376 -13.54 6.81 -10.78
CA LEU A 376 -12.28 7.55 -10.81
C LEU A 376 -11.96 8.15 -12.19
N LEU A 377 -12.43 7.54 -13.28
CA LEU A 377 -12.19 8.00 -14.66
C LEU A 377 -12.62 9.46 -14.88
N GLN A 378 -13.74 9.87 -14.31
CA GLN A 378 -14.24 11.26 -14.36
C GLN A 378 -13.37 12.28 -13.61
N PHE A 379 -12.47 11.83 -12.73
CA PHE A 379 -11.51 12.69 -12.00
C PHE A 379 -10.09 12.59 -12.55
N LEU A 380 -9.89 11.74 -13.57
CA LEU A 380 -8.66 11.64 -14.32
C LEU A 380 -8.68 12.69 -15.43
N THR A 381 -7.51 13.24 -15.75
CA THR A 381 -7.35 14.03 -16.98
C THR A 381 -7.65 13.16 -18.21
N GLU A 382 -7.97 13.74 -19.37
CA GLU A 382 -8.24 12.99 -20.60
C GLU A 382 -7.10 11.98 -20.90
N GLU A 383 -5.84 12.40 -20.73
CA GLU A 383 -4.64 11.55 -20.88
C GLU A 383 -4.61 10.36 -19.91
N GLN A 384 -5.09 10.53 -18.68
CA GLN A 384 -5.14 9.48 -17.66
C GLN A 384 -6.32 8.53 -17.83
N THR A 385 -7.42 9.01 -18.41
CA THR A 385 -8.64 8.24 -18.72
C THR A 385 -8.40 7.29 -19.89
N GLU A 386 -7.70 7.76 -20.93
CA GLU A 386 -7.28 6.97 -22.09
C GLU A 386 -6.31 5.85 -21.69
N ALA A 387 -5.30 6.17 -20.86
CA ALA A 387 -4.35 5.18 -20.33
C ALA A 387 -5.02 4.08 -19.49
N LEU A 388 -6.13 4.41 -18.81
CA LEU A 388 -6.93 3.46 -18.05
C LEU A 388 -7.82 2.61 -18.95
N HIS A 389 -8.42 3.16 -20.01
CA HIS A 389 -9.29 2.40 -20.94
C HIS A 389 -8.49 1.40 -21.79
N GLU A 390 -7.27 1.76 -22.20
CA GLU A 390 -6.36 0.85 -22.93
C GLU A 390 -5.95 -0.37 -22.09
N ALA A 391 -5.80 -0.22 -20.77
CA ALA A 391 -5.29 -1.27 -19.87
C ALA A 391 -6.23 -2.47 -19.66
N GLN A 392 -7.48 -2.38 -20.13
CA GLN A 392 -8.58 -3.23 -19.64
C GLN A 392 -9.27 -4.04 -20.73
N THR A 393 -9.26 -3.50 -21.94
CA THR A 393 -9.92 -4.13 -23.08
C THR A 393 -9.16 -5.31 -23.69
N LYS A 394 -8.03 -5.77 -23.13
CA LYS A 394 -7.23 -6.87 -23.70
C LYS A 394 -6.70 -7.86 -22.65
N PRO A 395 -7.27 -9.08 -22.56
CA PRO A 395 -6.69 -10.16 -21.77
C PRO A 395 -5.53 -10.80 -22.54
N GLY A 396 -4.32 -10.65 -22.00
CA GLY A 396 -3.12 -11.33 -22.49
C GLY A 396 -2.34 -10.52 -23.54
N VAL A 397 -1.02 -10.49 -23.33
CA VAL A 397 0.01 -9.78 -24.12
C VAL A 397 0.04 -8.27 -23.87
N LEU A 398 0.85 -7.89 -22.88
CA LEU A 398 1.33 -6.51 -22.72
C LEU A 398 2.12 -6.11 -23.97
N LYS A 399 1.49 -5.40 -24.91
CA LYS A 399 2.23 -4.45 -25.76
C LYS A 399 2.60 -3.28 -24.86
N GLN A 400 3.83 -3.30 -24.35
CA GLN A 400 4.38 -2.20 -23.57
C GLN A 400 4.44 -0.95 -24.46
N LYS A 401 3.55 0.02 -24.25
CA LYS A 401 3.94 1.41 -24.51
C LYS A 401 5.01 1.76 -23.46
N GLY A 402 6.22 2.03 -23.95
CA GLY A 402 7.41 2.15 -23.12
C GLY A 402 7.31 3.28 -22.08
N PRO A 403 8.06 3.19 -20.98
CA PRO A 403 8.15 4.28 -20.01
C PRO A 403 8.75 5.53 -20.68
N ARG A 404 8.02 6.66 -20.72
CA ARG A 404 8.56 7.96 -21.15
C ARG A 404 9.80 8.29 -20.31
N LEU A 405 10.95 8.44 -20.97
CA LEU A 405 12.20 8.89 -20.37
C LEU A 405 12.15 10.42 -20.25
N TYR A 406 12.20 10.97 -19.03
CA TYR A 406 12.40 12.40 -18.84
C TYR A 406 13.86 12.73 -19.18
N LEU A 407 14.12 13.09 -20.44
CA LEU A 407 15.45 13.47 -20.92
C LEU A 407 15.73 14.96 -20.65
N ILE A 408 17.01 15.24 -20.41
CA ILE A 408 17.58 16.32 -19.60
C ILE A 408 17.69 17.65 -20.38
N ASP A 409 17.41 18.78 -19.72
CA ASP A 409 17.98 20.10 -20.08
C ASP A 409 19.37 20.24 -19.41
N SER A 410 20.37 20.54 -20.22
CA SER A 410 21.80 20.29 -19.98
C SER A 410 22.52 21.32 -19.10
N SER A 411 21.84 22.19 -18.35
CA SER A 411 22.48 23.37 -17.75
C SER A 411 22.71 23.40 -16.23
N GLU A 412 22.31 22.40 -15.42
CA GLU A 412 22.37 22.55 -13.93
C GLU A 412 22.71 21.30 -13.07
N PRO A 413 23.13 21.46 -11.79
CA PRO A 413 23.49 20.39 -10.85
C PRO A 413 22.38 19.39 -10.45
N LYS A 414 21.16 19.53 -11.02
CA LYS A 414 20.02 18.57 -10.93
C LYS A 414 20.35 17.14 -11.41
N ARG A 415 21.52 16.94 -12.02
CA ARG A 415 21.87 15.72 -12.75
C ARG A 415 22.01 14.46 -11.89
N LEU A 416 22.30 14.46 -10.58
CA LEU A 416 22.72 13.22 -9.89
C LEU A 416 21.59 12.23 -9.52
N ASN A 417 20.45 12.73 -9.02
CA ASN A 417 19.29 11.88 -8.74
C ASN A 417 18.57 11.48 -10.04
N GLN A 418 18.52 12.39 -11.01
CA GLN A 418 18.06 12.13 -12.37
C GLN A 418 18.94 11.10 -13.09
N LEU A 419 20.25 11.07 -12.80
CA LEU A 419 21.17 10.05 -13.30
C LEU A 419 20.78 8.64 -12.85
N GLN A 420 20.40 8.47 -11.58
CA GLN A 420 19.95 7.18 -11.06
C GLN A 420 18.66 6.72 -11.74
N GLY A 421 17.69 7.63 -11.86
CA GLY A 421 16.41 7.37 -12.52
C GLY A 421 16.59 7.04 -14.00
N GLY A 422 17.37 7.84 -14.73
CA GLY A 422 17.65 7.65 -16.15
C GLY A 422 18.40 6.35 -16.45
N ILE A 423 19.45 6.01 -15.68
CA ILE A 423 20.15 4.72 -15.82
C ILE A 423 19.18 3.56 -15.59
N ARG A 424 18.33 3.68 -14.56
CA ARG A 424 17.37 2.62 -14.23
C ARG A 424 16.32 2.44 -15.32
N GLN A 425 15.77 3.53 -15.85
CA GLN A 425 14.80 3.46 -16.93
C GLN A 425 15.41 2.90 -18.21
N LEU A 426 16.62 3.32 -18.56
CA LEU A 426 17.34 2.77 -19.71
C LEU A 426 17.62 1.27 -19.53
N TYR A 427 18.02 0.84 -18.33
CA TYR A 427 18.20 -0.57 -18.02
C TYR A 427 16.90 -1.36 -18.23
N LEU A 428 15.77 -0.86 -17.71
CA LEU A 428 14.47 -1.52 -17.86
C LEU A 428 14.01 -1.55 -19.32
N ALA A 429 14.27 -0.49 -20.10
CA ALA A 429 13.95 -0.45 -21.52
C ALA A 429 14.78 -1.47 -22.32
N MET A 430 16.08 -1.57 -22.04
CA MET A 430 16.96 -2.56 -22.66
C MET A 430 16.64 -4.01 -22.22
N GLU A 431 16.21 -4.21 -20.97
CA GLU A 431 15.69 -5.49 -20.46
C GLU A 431 14.40 -5.89 -21.18
N ALA A 432 13.45 -4.96 -21.33
CA ALA A 432 12.21 -5.18 -22.06
C ALA A 432 12.44 -5.51 -23.55
N ALA A 433 13.47 -4.92 -24.16
CA ALA A 433 13.92 -5.23 -25.52
C ALA A 433 14.72 -6.54 -25.62
N GLY A 434 14.86 -7.32 -24.54
CA GLY A 434 15.57 -8.61 -24.53
C GLY A 434 17.10 -8.51 -24.58
N LEU A 435 17.67 -7.31 -24.51
CA LEU A 435 19.13 -7.08 -24.59
C LEU A 435 19.85 -7.34 -23.28
N LEU A 436 19.11 -7.32 -22.17
CA LEU A 436 19.62 -7.57 -20.83
C LEU A 436 18.88 -8.75 -20.23
N GLN A 437 19.63 -9.70 -19.67
CA GLN A 437 19.04 -10.74 -18.84
C GLN A 437 18.90 -10.23 -17.41
N ARG A 438 17.70 -10.43 -16.85
CA ARG A 438 17.39 -10.14 -15.46
C ARG A 438 18.24 -11.06 -14.56
N PRO A 439 19.04 -10.54 -13.63
CA PRO A 439 19.68 -11.40 -12.66
C PRO A 439 18.60 -12.07 -11.80
N ASP A 440 18.65 -13.40 -11.65
CA ASP A 440 17.63 -14.23 -10.99
C ASP A 440 17.31 -13.84 -9.53
N LYS A 441 18.08 -12.93 -8.93
CA LYS A 441 17.82 -12.33 -7.62
C LYS A 441 18.28 -10.88 -7.62
N VAL A 442 17.38 -9.93 -7.84
CA VAL A 442 17.66 -8.52 -7.56
C VAL A 442 17.19 -8.22 -6.13
N PRO A 443 18.08 -8.09 -5.13
CA PRO A 443 17.66 -7.77 -3.78
C PRO A 443 17.12 -6.33 -3.76
N PHE A 444 15.85 -6.17 -3.42
CA PHE A 444 15.29 -4.87 -3.08
C PHE A 444 15.77 -4.48 -1.67
N GLY A 445 16.18 -3.22 -1.48
CA GLY A 445 16.55 -2.68 -0.17
C GLY A 445 17.81 -1.82 -0.13
N ARG A 446 18.33 -1.58 1.08
CA ARG A 446 19.48 -0.69 1.37
C ARG A 446 20.75 -1.03 0.56
N TRP A 447 20.89 -2.28 0.11
CA TRP A 447 22.04 -2.76 -0.67
C TRP A 447 22.22 -2.02 -2.00
N ARG A 448 21.11 -1.74 -2.72
CA ARG A 448 21.17 -0.96 -3.97
C ARG A 448 21.55 0.50 -3.73
N ARG A 449 21.30 1.06 -2.53
CA ARG A 449 21.63 2.45 -2.15
C ARG A 449 23.02 2.60 -1.50
N ALA A 450 23.81 1.53 -1.38
CA ALA A 450 25.18 1.61 -0.87
C ALA A 450 26.10 2.38 -1.83
N ALA A 451 27.24 2.87 -1.34
CA ALA A 451 28.27 3.45 -2.21
C ALA A 451 28.80 2.40 -3.20
N VAL A 452 29.21 2.85 -4.38
CA VAL A 452 29.82 2.00 -5.42
C VAL A 452 31.11 1.35 -4.88
N THR A 453 31.31 0.07 -5.16
CA THR A 453 32.52 -0.64 -4.73
C THR A 453 33.72 -0.30 -5.62
N LYS A 454 34.94 -0.46 -5.11
CA LYS A 454 36.19 -0.29 -5.91
C LYS A 454 36.20 -1.20 -7.14
N SER A 455 35.71 -2.44 -6.99
CA SER A 455 35.56 -3.39 -8.09
C SER A 455 34.57 -2.89 -9.16
N GLN A 456 33.40 -2.36 -8.77
CA GLN A 456 32.45 -1.77 -9.72
C GLN A 456 33.01 -0.54 -10.42
N ILE A 457 33.77 0.32 -9.73
CA ILE A 457 34.46 1.47 -10.36
C ILE A 457 35.49 0.97 -11.40
N GLN A 458 36.24 -0.07 -11.07
CA GLN A 458 37.22 -0.67 -11.99
C GLN A 458 36.53 -1.29 -13.21
N THR A 459 35.46 -2.06 -13.01
CA THR A 459 34.64 -2.66 -14.08
C THR A 459 33.99 -1.60 -14.94
N LEU A 460 33.43 -0.53 -14.36
CA LEU A 460 32.90 0.60 -15.12
C LEU A 460 33.98 1.28 -15.96
N GLY A 461 35.18 1.47 -15.42
CA GLY A 461 36.30 2.05 -16.17
C GLY A 461 36.85 1.16 -17.30
N GLN A 462 36.63 -0.16 -17.23
CA GLN A 462 36.93 -1.09 -18.32
C GLN A 462 35.79 -1.07 -19.35
N ALA A 463 34.55 -1.29 -18.91
CA ALA A 463 33.36 -1.30 -19.75
C ALA A 463 33.16 0.03 -20.50
N SER A 464 33.44 1.18 -19.87
CA SER A 464 33.34 2.48 -20.51
C SER A 464 34.36 2.70 -21.62
N ARG A 465 35.54 2.07 -21.56
CA ARG A 465 36.55 2.18 -22.64
C ARG A 465 36.09 1.43 -23.89
N TYR A 466 35.55 0.24 -23.72
CA TYR A 466 34.98 -0.55 -24.82
C TYR A 466 33.69 0.08 -25.35
N ALA A 467 32.82 0.53 -24.47
CA ALA A 467 31.54 1.14 -24.84
C ALA A 467 31.71 2.55 -25.43
N ALA A 468 32.68 3.37 -25.02
CA ALA A 468 32.86 4.72 -25.57
C ALA A 468 33.26 4.71 -27.05
N ALA A 469 34.16 3.81 -27.45
CA ALA A 469 34.52 3.64 -28.86
C ALA A 469 33.34 3.15 -29.71
N ARG A 470 32.42 2.39 -29.09
CA ARG A 470 31.22 1.85 -29.74
C ARG A 470 30.04 2.82 -29.71
N LEU A 471 29.92 3.66 -28.68
CA LEU A 471 28.85 4.65 -28.47
C LEU A 471 28.80 5.71 -29.57
N ASP A 472 29.94 5.98 -30.21
CA ASP A 472 30.03 6.88 -31.35
C ASP A 472 29.71 6.19 -32.69
N GLN A 473 29.66 4.86 -32.70
CA GLN A 473 29.39 4.02 -33.89
C GLN A 473 27.95 3.48 -33.92
N ILE A 474 27.26 3.47 -32.78
CA ILE A 474 25.85 3.05 -32.69
C ILE A 474 24.93 4.26 -32.85
N ASP A 475 23.82 4.09 -33.56
CA ASP A 475 22.83 5.16 -33.80
C ASP A 475 21.89 5.38 -32.60
N ALA A 476 22.48 5.60 -31.43
CA ALA A 476 21.74 5.88 -30.21
C ALA A 476 21.27 7.34 -30.17
N PRO A 477 20.07 7.62 -29.60
CA PRO A 477 19.58 8.98 -29.43
C PRO A 477 20.62 9.87 -28.72
N PRO A 478 20.80 11.14 -29.16
CA PRO A 478 21.79 12.05 -28.57
C PRO A 478 21.70 12.14 -27.05
N GLU A 479 20.49 12.09 -26.51
CA GLU A 479 20.18 12.21 -25.09
C GLU A 479 20.60 10.96 -24.31
N VAL A 480 20.52 9.77 -24.92
CA VAL A 480 21.02 8.53 -24.32
C VAL A 480 22.54 8.50 -24.34
N ARG A 481 23.16 8.97 -25.43
CA ARG A 481 24.61 9.14 -25.51
C ARG A 481 25.11 10.12 -24.45
N GLU A 482 24.41 11.25 -24.25
CA GLU A 482 24.75 12.19 -23.18
C GLU A 482 24.57 11.57 -21.80
N LEU A 483 23.44 10.91 -21.54
CA LEU A 483 23.17 10.21 -20.28
C LEU A 483 24.28 9.21 -19.95
N LEU A 484 24.68 8.36 -20.89
CA LEU A 484 25.72 7.35 -20.68
C LEU A 484 27.11 7.96 -20.49
N ARG A 485 27.47 8.98 -21.29
CA ARG A 485 28.74 9.73 -21.13
C ARG A 485 28.79 10.44 -19.78
N PHE A 486 27.69 11.06 -19.36
CA PHE A 486 27.58 11.72 -18.07
C PHE A 486 27.59 10.71 -16.91
N SER A 487 26.94 9.56 -17.07
CA SER A 487 26.86 8.48 -16.07
C SER A 487 28.23 7.93 -15.70
N TYR A 488 29.08 7.63 -16.68
CA TYR A 488 30.40 7.07 -16.38
C TYR A 488 31.36 8.15 -15.83
N ARG A 489 31.32 9.40 -16.34
CA ARG A 489 32.12 10.51 -15.79
C ARG A 489 31.82 10.75 -14.30
N ASN A 490 30.60 10.44 -13.89
CA ASN A 490 30.11 10.56 -12.52
C ASN A 490 29.94 9.20 -11.81
N ALA A 491 30.60 8.13 -12.29
CA ALA A 491 30.43 6.76 -11.78
C ALA A 491 30.62 6.63 -10.26
N ARG A 492 31.52 7.42 -9.67
CA ARG A 492 31.78 7.44 -8.21
C ARG A 492 30.62 7.99 -7.39
N GLN A 493 29.76 8.78 -8.02
CA GLN A 493 28.61 9.41 -7.40
C GLN A 493 27.34 8.56 -7.56
N LEU A 494 27.44 7.39 -8.21
CA LEU A 494 26.30 6.49 -8.37
C LEU A 494 25.99 5.73 -7.07
N THR A 495 24.79 5.16 -6.99
CA THR A 495 24.51 4.10 -6.03
C THR A 495 25.07 2.76 -6.53
N LYS A 496 25.30 1.80 -5.62
CA LYS A 496 25.73 0.43 -5.95
C LYS A 496 24.80 -0.24 -6.96
N GLY A 497 23.50 0.02 -6.86
CA GLY A 497 22.49 -0.45 -7.81
C GLY A 497 22.58 0.25 -9.16
N GLY A 498 22.68 1.58 -9.17
CA GLY A 498 22.86 2.35 -10.42
C GLY A 498 24.15 1.99 -11.14
N ALA A 499 25.24 1.73 -10.42
CA ALA A 499 26.49 1.23 -10.99
C ALA A 499 26.32 -0.17 -11.61
N SER A 500 25.57 -1.07 -10.97
CA SER A 500 25.29 -2.41 -11.50
C SER A 500 24.44 -2.37 -12.77
N ASP A 501 23.41 -1.52 -12.78
CA ASP A 501 22.52 -1.33 -13.92
C ASP A 501 23.31 -0.71 -15.09
N LEU A 502 24.15 0.30 -14.83
CA LEU A 502 25.04 0.91 -15.83
C LEU A 502 26.08 -0.08 -16.39
N ILE A 503 26.71 -0.91 -15.55
CA ILE A 503 27.64 -1.95 -16.02
C ILE A 503 26.95 -2.88 -17.02
N SER A 504 25.72 -3.29 -16.70
CA SER A 504 24.94 -4.20 -17.54
C SER A 504 24.62 -3.57 -18.89
N ILE A 505 24.16 -2.31 -18.88
CA ILE A 505 23.92 -1.52 -20.10
C ILE A 505 25.19 -1.45 -20.96
N LEU A 506 26.32 -1.04 -20.39
CA LEU A 506 27.56 -0.88 -21.16
C LEU A 506 28.09 -2.21 -21.72
N PHE A 507 27.92 -3.32 -21.00
CA PHE A 507 28.27 -4.65 -21.52
C PHE A 507 27.36 -5.09 -22.66
N ALA A 508 26.05 -4.87 -22.57
CA ALA A 508 25.14 -5.14 -23.68
C ALA A 508 25.52 -4.32 -24.92
N LEU A 509 25.79 -3.03 -24.75
CA LEU A 509 26.22 -2.16 -25.86
C LEU A 509 27.58 -2.56 -26.45
N SER A 510 28.49 -3.09 -25.65
CA SER A 510 29.78 -3.58 -26.17
C SER A 510 29.64 -4.81 -27.08
N LYS A 511 28.53 -5.55 -26.97
CA LYS A 511 28.22 -6.75 -27.75
C LYS A 511 27.19 -6.50 -28.86
N ALA A 512 26.51 -5.36 -28.85
CA ALA A 512 25.48 -5.03 -29.82
C ALA A 512 26.09 -4.61 -31.16
N HIS A 513 25.47 -5.07 -32.25
CA HIS A 513 25.83 -4.64 -33.61
C HIS A 513 25.23 -3.27 -33.92
N ASP A 514 23.96 -3.03 -33.54
CA ASP A 514 23.21 -1.78 -33.72
C ASP A 514 22.48 -1.34 -32.44
N TRP A 515 22.05 -0.07 -32.40
CA TRP A 515 21.17 0.43 -31.34
C TRP A 515 19.72 0.05 -31.65
N PRO A 516 19.00 -0.64 -30.74
CA PRO A 516 17.66 -1.12 -31.08
C PRO A 516 16.66 0.03 -31.22
N ASP A 517 15.99 0.10 -32.37
CA ASP A 517 14.98 1.11 -32.67
C ASP A 517 13.85 1.08 -31.63
N VAL A 518 13.50 -0.12 -31.13
CA VAL A 518 12.61 -0.33 -29.99
C VAL A 518 13.04 0.48 -28.76
N VAL A 519 14.33 0.47 -28.41
CA VAL A 519 14.85 1.23 -27.27
C VAL A 519 14.84 2.74 -27.57
N THR A 520 15.14 3.16 -28.81
CA THR A 520 15.00 4.57 -29.24
C THR A 520 13.58 5.08 -29.07
N ARG A 521 12.61 4.32 -29.56
CA ARG A 521 11.19 4.66 -29.47
C ARG A 521 10.70 4.68 -28.04
N MET A 522 11.10 3.70 -27.21
CA MET A 522 10.81 3.70 -25.77
C MET A 522 11.40 4.94 -25.06
N VAL A 523 12.63 5.31 -25.40
CA VAL A 523 13.29 6.50 -24.85
C VAL A 523 12.57 7.79 -25.24
N ARG A 524 12.08 7.88 -26.49
CA ARG A 524 11.37 9.06 -27.02
C ARG A 524 9.87 9.08 -26.71
N GLY A 525 9.33 8.01 -26.12
CA GLY A 525 7.90 7.86 -25.86
C GLY A 525 7.08 7.62 -27.14
N GLU A 526 7.70 7.05 -28.16
CA GLU A 526 7.11 6.67 -29.44
C GLU A 526 6.63 5.20 -29.43
N ASP A 527 5.67 4.87 -30.29
CA ASP A 527 5.09 3.53 -30.38
C ASP A 527 6.12 2.50 -30.90
N VAL A 528 6.27 1.41 -30.14
CA VAL A 528 7.17 0.29 -30.44
C VAL A 528 6.42 -0.73 -31.30
N PRO A 529 6.93 -1.09 -32.50
CA PRO A 529 6.32 -2.12 -33.35
C PRO A 529 6.47 -3.52 -32.72
N ASP A 530 5.54 -4.41 -33.02
CA ASP A 530 5.53 -5.79 -32.49
C ASP A 530 6.80 -6.54 -32.96
N PRO A 531 7.42 -7.42 -32.15
CA PRO A 531 8.62 -8.16 -32.54
C PRO A 531 8.43 -9.00 -33.82
N GLU A 532 7.19 -9.41 -34.11
CA GLU A 532 6.81 -10.19 -35.30
C GLU A 532 6.85 -9.38 -36.61
N ASP A 533 7.02 -8.05 -36.56
CA ASP A 533 7.06 -7.17 -37.73
C ASP A 533 8.48 -6.69 -38.10
N SER A 534 9.54 -7.27 -37.51
CA SER A 534 10.91 -6.90 -37.87
C SER A 534 11.33 -7.52 -39.24
N PRO A 535 11.90 -6.73 -40.18
CA PRO A 535 12.29 -7.25 -41.51
C PRO A 535 13.42 -8.30 -41.48
N SER A 536 14.09 -8.49 -40.34
CA SER A 536 15.28 -9.35 -40.23
C SER A 536 14.99 -10.85 -40.11
N GLU A 537 13.77 -11.26 -39.74
CA GLU A 537 13.41 -12.68 -39.68
C GLU A 537 12.76 -13.22 -40.96
N ARG A 538 12.32 -12.34 -41.89
CA ARG A 538 11.82 -12.78 -43.21
C ARG A 538 12.93 -13.33 -44.11
N ALA A 539 14.18 -12.95 -43.90
CA ALA A 539 15.30 -13.44 -44.71
C ALA A 539 15.81 -14.83 -44.34
N HIS A 540 15.48 -15.35 -43.15
CA HIS A 540 15.89 -16.71 -42.74
C HIS A 540 14.82 -17.77 -42.94
N HIS A 541 13.55 -17.38 -43.12
CA HIS A 541 12.47 -18.31 -43.40
C HIS A 541 12.21 -18.56 -44.90
N GLU A 542 12.68 -17.70 -45.80
CA GLU A 542 12.49 -17.88 -47.25
C GLU A 542 13.56 -18.78 -47.92
N ASP A 543 14.73 -19.01 -47.30
CA ASP A 543 15.78 -19.88 -47.86
C ASP A 543 15.66 -21.37 -47.44
N GLU A 544 14.86 -21.70 -46.41
CA GLU A 544 14.62 -23.11 -46.01
C GLU A 544 13.40 -23.75 -46.70
N GLU A 545 12.54 -22.99 -47.37
CA GLU A 545 11.44 -23.53 -48.19
C GLU A 545 11.83 -23.73 -49.67
N ALA A 546 13.07 -23.41 -50.07
CA ALA A 546 13.55 -23.52 -51.45
C ALA A 546 14.75 -24.49 -51.65
N ALA A 547 15.09 -25.35 -50.67
CA ALA A 547 16.17 -26.33 -50.76
C ALA A 547 15.72 -27.79 -50.56
#